data_AF-A0A1Y4UYB6-F1
#
_entry.id   AF-A0A1Y4UYB6-F1
#
_cell.length_a   1.000
_cell.length_b   1.000
_cell.length_c   1.000
_cell.angle_alpha   90.00
_cell.angle_beta   90.00
_cell.angle_gamma   90.00
#
_symmetry.space_group_name_H-M   'P 1'
#
loop_
_entity.id
_entity.type
_entity.pdbx_description
1 polymer ?
#
loop_
_entity_poly.entity_id
_entity_poly.type
_entity_poly.pdbx_seq_one_letter_code
_entity_poly.pdbx_strand_id
1 'polypeptide(L)'
;MEEGELIRRMKRGDPAALEALMDRDMAFACGVASSILRDAPRDVEEVVSDSFLALWNNAHKLVPGRVRGYLSAIVRNRAKNRLRELGKELPLEEDLLDLEPSGDPGPRQSL
;
A
#
# COMPACT_ATOMS: atom_id res chain seq x y z
N MET A 1 -5.40 4.48 19.54
CA MET A 1 -4.77 3.13 19.54
C MET A 1 -3.32 3.30 19.09
N GLU A 2 -2.35 2.67 19.75
CA GLU A 2 -0.96 2.71 19.29
C GLU A 2 -0.78 1.90 17.99
N GLU A 3 0.11 2.35 17.11
CA GLU A 3 0.32 1.72 15.79
C GLU A 3 0.76 0.25 15.89
N GLY A 4 1.58 -0.09 16.91
CA GLY A 4 1.99 -1.46 17.16
C GLY A 4 0.82 -2.40 17.49
N GLU A 5 -0.16 -1.92 18.26
CA GLU A 5 -1.35 -2.72 18.58
C GLU A 5 -2.26 -2.87 17.36
N LEU A 6 -2.42 -1.79 16.59
CA LEU A 6 -3.17 -1.83 15.34
C LEU A 6 -2.60 -2.88 14.39
N ILE A 7 -1.27 -2.89 14.19
CA ILE A 7 -0.59 -3.89 13.36
C ILE A 7 -0.84 -5.32 13.89
N ARG A 8 -0.72 -5.55 15.20
CA ARG A 8 -0.97 -6.87 15.80
C ARG A 8 -2.39 -7.36 15.55
N ARG A 9 -3.38 -6.48 15.68
CA ARG A 9 -4.80 -6.79 15.43
C ARG A 9 -5.05 -7.09 13.96
N MET A 10 -4.50 -6.28 13.05
CA MET A 10 -4.56 -6.53 11.60
C MET A 10 -3.96 -7.89 11.22
N LYS A 11 -2.80 -8.25 11.80
CA LYS A 11 -2.16 -9.56 11.57
C LYS A 11 -3.03 -10.74 12.01
N ARG A 12 -3.96 -10.54 12.95
CA ARG A 12 -4.93 -11.55 13.41
C ARG A 12 -6.23 -11.54 12.62
N GLY A 13 -6.35 -10.69 11.60
CA GLY A 13 -7.56 -10.59 10.79
C GLY A 13 -8.69 -9.81 11.45
N ASP A 14 -8.40 -8.91 12.40
CA ASP A 14 -9.40 -8.04 13.04
C ASP A 14 -9.76 -6.81 12.18
N PRO A 15 -10.97 -6.74 11.58
CA PRO A 15 -11.34 -5.67 10.64
C PRO A 15 -11.42 -4.30 11.31
N ALA A 16 -11.71 -4.22 12.61
CA ALA A 16 -11.79 -2.95 13.32
C ALA A 16 -10.42 -2.25 13.40
N ALA A 17 -9.33 -3.01 13.31
CA ALA A 17 -7.99 -2.44 13.23
C ALA A 17 -7.70 -1.81 11.85
N LEU A 18 -8.23 -2.40 10.78
CA LEU A 18 -8.15 -1.82 9.44
C LEU A 18 -8.98 -0.54 9.37
N GLU A 19 -10.20 -0.56 9.89
CA GLU A 19 -11.08 0.60 9.95
C GLU A 19 -10.42 1.77 10.69
N ALA A 20 -9.84 1.51 11.87
CA ALA A 20 -9.08 2.52 12.61
C ALA A 20 -7.85 3.06 11.84
N LEU A 21 -7.23 2.27 10.97
CA LEU A 21 -6.14 2.73 10.11
C LEU A 21 -6.66 3.59 8.96
N MET A 22 -7.78 3.17 8.35
CA MET A 22 -8.46 3.92 7.31
C MET A 22 -8.88 5.28 7.83
N ASP A 23 -9.54 5.37 8.99
CA ASP A 23 -9.91 6.64 9.62
C ASP A 23 -8.72 7.60 9.79
N ARG A 24 -7.54 7.04 10.13
CA ARG A 24 -6.32 7.81 10.34
C ARG A 24 -5.64 8.25 9.05
N ASP A 25 -5.54 7.36 8.06
CA ASP A 25 -4.64 7.51 6.91
C ASP A 25 -5.38 7.65 5.55
N MET A 26 -6.72 7.64 5.52
CA MET A 26 -7.53 7.78 4.30
C MET A 26 -7.20 9.08 3.56
N ALA A 27 -7.24 10.23 4.24
CA ALA A 27 -6.96 11.53 3.62
C ALA A 27 -5.56 11.60 3.02
N PHE A 28 -4.58 10.95 3.68
CA PHE A 28 -3.22 10.84 3.18
C PHE A 28 -3.15 9.97 1.91
N ALA A 29 -3.79 8.80 1.92
CA ALA A 29 -3.84 7.91 0.77
C ALA A 29 -4.53 8.59 -0.44
N CYS A 30 -5.67 9.24 -0.23
CA CYS A 30 -6.35 10.05 -1.24
C CYS A 30 -5.44 11.14 -1.80
N GLY A 31 -4.75 11.91 -0.96
CA GLY A 31 -3.82 12.95 -1.41
C GLY A 31 -2.69 12.40 -2.29
N VAL A 32 -2.12 11.24 -1.92
CA VAL A 32 -1.09 10.58 -2.74
C VAL A 32 -1.67 10.11 -4.08
N ALA A 33 -2.83 9.44 -4.07
CA ALA A 33 -3.49 8.96 -5.28
C ALA A 33 -3.89 10.11 -6.22
N SER A 34 -4.56 11.14 -5.72
CA SER A 34 -4.97 12.33 -6.49
C SER A 34 -3.78 13.09 -7.09
N SER A 35 -2.61 13.08 -6.43
CA SER A 35 -1.40 13.71 -6.98
C SER A 35 -0.90 13.01 -8.26
N ILE A 36 -1.23 11.73 -8.42
CA ILE A 36 -0.83 10.90 -9.56
C ILE A 36 -1.95 10.86 -10.60
N LEU A 37 -3.19 10.60 -10.17
CA LEU A 37 -4.38 10.48 -11.01
C LEU A 37 -5.03 11.85 -11.30
N ARG A 38 -4.22 12.86 -11.66
CA ARG A 38 -4.69 14.25 -11.83
C ARG A 38 -5.81 14.36 -12.88
N ASP A 39 -5.70 13.57 -13.95
CA ASP A 39 -6.66 13.55 -15.07
C ASP A 39 -7.73 12.45 -14.93
N ALA A 40 -7.70 11.70 -13.83
CA ALA A 40 -8.59 10.58 -13.56
C ALA A 40 -9.11 10.60 -12.10
N PRO A 41 -9.74 11.71 -11.65
CA PRO A 41 -10.13 11.86 -10.25
C PRO A 41 -11.16 10.83 -9.77
N ARG A 42 -11.96 10.29 -10.70
CA ARG A 42 -12.95 9.23 -10.42
C ARG A 42 -12.31 7.90 -10.00
N ASP A 43 -11.06 7.64 -10.41
CA ASP A 43 -10.34 6.40 -10.13
C ASP A 43 -9.60 6.43 -8.78
N VAL A 44 -9.58 7.58 -8.11
CA VAL A 44 -8.87 7.76 -6.83
C VAL A 44 -9.43 6.86 -5.74
N GLU A 45 -10.76 6.82 -5.59
CA GLU A 45 -11.44 6.05 -4.54
C GLU A 45 -11.14 4.56 -4.66
N GLU A 46 -11.19 4.03 -5.88
CA GLU A 46 -10.89 2.62 -6.14
C GLU A 46 -9.43 2.30 -5.84
N VAL A 47 -8.49 3.11 -6.32
CA VAL A 47 -7.06 2.93 -6.05
C VAL A 47 -6.75 2.96 -4.55
N VAL A 48 -7.39 3.85 -3.80
CA VAL A 48 -7.21 3.95 -2.34
C VAL A 48 -7.80 2.72 -1.64
N SER A 49 -9.02 2.31 -1.98
CA SER A 49 -9.68 1.13 -1.41
C SER A 49 -8.85 -0.14 -1.64
N ASP A 50 -8.40 -0.33 -2.89
CA ASP A 50 -7.50 -1.41 -3.27
C ASP A 50 -6.16 -1.38 -2.54
N SER A 51 -5.67 -0.19 -2.21
CA SER A 51 -4.42 -0.02 -1.48
C SER A 51 -4.56 -0.47 -0.02
N PHE A 52 -5.67 -0.13 0.63
CA PHE A 52 -5.97 -0.61 1.98
C PHE A 52 -6.19 -2.12 2.00
N LEU A 53 -6.88 -2.67 1.00
CA LEU A 53 -7.04 -4.12 0.85
C LEU A 53 -5.69 -4.83 0.65
N ALA A 54 -4.82 -4.28 -0.20
CA ALA A 54 -3.48 -4.82 -0.39
C ALA A 54 -2.63 -4.75 0.88
N LEU A 55 -2.72 -3.64 1.62
CA LEU A 55 -2.05 -3.47 2.90
C LEU A 55 -2.56 -4.47 3.94
N TRP A 56 -3.87 -4.72 3.98
CA TRP A 56 -4.50 -5.73 4.82
C TRP A 56 -3.98 -7.14 4.50
N ASN A 57 -4.01 -7.54 3.22
CA ASN A 57 -3.52 -8.84 2.77
C ASN A 57 -2.03 -9.04 3.07
N ASN A 58 -1.26 -7.95 3.13
CA ASN A 58 0.16 -7.95 3.46
C ASN A 58 0.43 -7.47 4.89
N ALA A 59 -0.54 -7.55 5.81
CA ALA A 59 -0.39 -7.04 7.18
C ALA A 59 0.80 -7.68 7.92
N HIS A 60 1.20 -8.90 7.57
CA HIS A 60 2.37 -9.59 8.10
C HIS A 60 3.68 -8.81 7.86
N LYS A 61 3.79 -8.09 6.74
CA LYS A 61 4.96 -7.26 6.36
C LYS A 61 5.01 -5.90 7.07
N LEU A 62 3.95 -5.52 7.81
CA LEU A 62 3.90 -4.23 8.48
C LEU A 62 4.90 -4.15 9.64
N VAL A 63 5.64 -3.05 9.65
CA VAL A 63 6.61 -2.67 10.68
C VAL A 63 6.15 -1.36 11.33
N PRO A 64 6.06 -1.30 12.68
CA PRO A 64 5.78 -0.05 13.39
C PRO A 64 6.72 1.08 12.97
N GLY A 65 6.20 2.29 12.81
CA GLY A 65 6.90 3.46 12.31
C GLY A 65 7.05 3.53 10.79
N ARG A 66 6.72 2.47 10.04
CA ARG A 66 6.84 2.41 8.58
C ARG A 66 5.53 2.21 7.83
N VAL A 67 4.39 2.16 8.52
CA VAL A 67 3.07 1.87 7.93
C VAL A 67 2.70 2.87 6.84
N ARG A 68 2.79 4.18 7.11
CA ARG A 68 2.47 5.22 6.11
C ARG A 68 3.41 5.18 4.89
N GLY A 69 4.68 4.85 5.11
CA GLY A 69 5.64 4.66 4.01
C GLY A 69 5.25 3.48 3.12
N TYR A 70 4.90 2.35 3.72
CA TYR A 70 4.44 1.17 3.01
C TYR A 70 3.11 1.42 2.26
N LEU A 71 2.13 2.05 2.92
CA LEU A 71 0.88 2.46 2.29
C LEU A 71 1.11 3.40 1.10
N SER A 72 2.00 4.39 1.24
CA SER A 72 2.34 5.28 0.13
C SER A 72 2.92 4.53 -1.06
N ALA A 73 3.81 3.55 -0.83
CA ALA A 73 4.37 2.73 -1.90
C ALA A 73 3.28 1.95 -2.65
N ILE A 74 2.34 1.32 -1.91
CA ILE A 74 1.20 0.60 -2.49
C ILE A 74 0.33 1.55 -3.33
N VAL A 75 -0.08 2.69 -2.76
CA VAL A 75 -0.93 3.68 -3.46
C VAL A 75 -0.26 4.18 -4.73
N ARG A 76 1.03 4.51 -4.68
CA ARG A 76 1.78 4.97 -5.85
C ARG A 76 1.86 3.91 -6.93
N ASN A 77 2.09 2.65 -6.56
CA ASN A 77 2.15 1.55 -7.52
C ASN A 77 0.79 1.38 -8.22
N ARG A 78 -0.29 1.28 -7.43
CA ARG A 78 -1.65 1.13 -7.97
C ARG A 78 -2.09 2.30 -8.83
N ALA A 79 -1.84 3.54 -8.39
CA ALA A 79 -2.16 4.73 -9.18
C ALA A 79 -1.41 4.75 -10.53
N LYS A 80 -0.13 4.37 -10.54
CA LYS A 80 0.66 4.24 -11.78
C LYS A 80 0.14 3.12 -12.68
N ASN A 81 -0.26 1.98 -12.11
CA ASN A 81 -0.85 0.89 -12.88
C ASN A 81 -2.18 1.32 -13.52
N ARG A 82 -3.04 2.01 -12.76
CA ARG A 82 -4.28 2.56 -13.31
C ARG A 82 -4.01 3.58 -14.42
N LEU A 83 -3.03 4.48 -14.28
CA LEU A 83 -2.64 5.38 -15.38
C LEU A 83 -2.16 4.62 -16.62
N ARG A 84 -1.38 3.55 -16.42
CA ARG A 84 -0.94 2.70 -17.53
C ARG A 84 -2.15 2.07 -18.22
N GLU A 85 -3.09 1.50 -17.48
CA GLU A 85 -4.33 0.93 -18.03
C GLU A 85 -5.17 1.96 -18.80
N LEU A 86 -5.35 3.16 -18.23
CA LEU A 86 -6.09 4.25 -18.89
C LEU A 86 -5.40 4.76 -20.17
N GLY A 87 -4.06 4.75 -20.20
CA GLY A 87 -3.28 5.09 -21.38
C GLY A 87 -3.05 3.93 -22.35
N LYS A 88 -3.39 2.71 -21.95
CA LYS A 88 -3.17 1.47 -22.71
C LYS A 88 -4.51 0.91 -23.21
N GLU A 89 -4.88 1.33 -24.41
CA GLU A 89 -5.40 0.41 -25.44
C GLU A 89 -4.29 -0.56 -25.95
N LEU A 90 -3.30 -0.96 -25.13
CA LEU A 90 -2.19 -1.84 -25.54
C LEU A 90 -1.77 -2.81 -24.42
N PRO A 91 -1.27 -4.02 -24.74
CA PRO A 91 -1.27 -5.16 -23.82
C PRO A 91 -0.47 -4.94 -22.53
N LEU A 92 -0.98 -5.53 -21.45
CA LEU A 92 -0.35 -5.62 -20.14
C LEU A 92 0.80 -6.63 -20.22
N GLU A 93 2.04 -6.18 -20.09
CA GLU A 93 3.11 -7.05 -19.61
C GLU A 93 3.22 -6.82 -18.11
N GLU A 94 2.95 -7.92 -17.40
CA GLU A 94 3.15 -8.12 -15.98
C GLU A 94 4.59 -7.78 -15.60
N ASP A 95 4.80 -6.99 -14.56
CA ASP A 95 6.00 -7.16 -13.76
C ASP A 95 5.75 -6.81 -12.29
N LEU A 96 5.55 -7.90 -11.55
CA LEU A 96 6.19 -8.23 -10.28
C LEU A 96 5.98 -7.26 -9.09
N LEU A 97 5.15 -7.73 -8.16
CA LEU A 97 5.13 -7.30 -6.77
C LEU A 97 6.45 -7.67 -6.06
N ASP A 98 7.54 -7.00 -6.41
CA ASP A 98 8.75 -6.93 -5.56
C ASP A 98 8.52 -5.90 -4.45
N LEU A 99 7.53 -6.18 -3.60
CA LEU A 99 7.48 -5.58 -2.26
C LEU A 99 8.42 -6.39 -1.37
N GLU A 100 9.72 -6.28 -1.66
CA GLU A 100 10.77 -6.44 -0.67
C GLU A 100 10.78 -5.14 0.15
N PRO A 101 10.21 -5.11 1.37
CA PRO A 101 10.55 -4.03 2.28
C PRO A 101 12.04 -4.16 2.51
N SER A 102 12.87 -3.22 2.04
CA SER A 102 14.32 -3.25 2.25
C SER A 102 14.62 -3.59 3.71
N GLY A 103 14.98 -4.86 3.90
CA GLY A 103 15.35 -5.51 5.13
C GLY A 103 16.72 -6.08 4.86
N ASP A 104 17.71 -5.23 5.14
CA ASP A 104 19.10 -5.54 5.48
C ASP A 104 19.73 -6.81 4.87
N PRO A 105 20.72 -6.71 3.96
CA PRO A 105 21.54 -7.85 3.60
C PRO A 105 22.34 -8.30 4.83
N GLY A 106 21.85 -9.34 5.50
CA GLY A 106 22.56 -9.95 6.63
C GLY A 106 24.02 -10.23 6.27
N PRO A 107 24.98 -9.96 7.18
CA PRO A 107 26.39 -10.12 6.84
C PRO A 107 26.72 -11.61 6.65
N ARG A 108 27.08 -11.97 5.41
CA ARG A 108 27.83 -13.20 5.09
C ARG A 108 29.32 -12.94 5.32
N GLN A 109 29.94 -13.65 6.26
CA GLN A 109 31.30 -14.21 6.17
C GLN A 109 31.31 -15.49 7.04
N SER A 110 31.28 -16.69 6.46
CA SER A 110 32.42 -17.48 5.96
C SER A 110 33.24 -18.13 7.09
N LEU A 111 33.13 -19.46 7.20
CA LEU A 111 34.16 -20.38 7.69
C LEU A 111 34.40 -21.43 6.61
#